data_AF-J9YX93-F1
#
_entry.id   AF-J9YX93-F1
#
_cell.length_a   1.000
_cell.length_b   1.000
_cell.length_c   1.000
_cell.angle_alpha   90.00
_cell.angle_beta   90.00
_cell.angle_gamma   90.00
#
_symmetry.space_group_name_H-M   'P 1'
#
loop_
_entity.id
_entity.type
_entity.pdbx_description
1 polymer ?
#
loop_
_entity_poly.entity_id
_entity_poly.type
_entity_poly.pdbx_seq_one_letter_code
_entity_poly.pdbx_strand_id
1 'polypeptide(L)'
;MKISKDKPYILYVAELIYLKVVQIKKENPGITNIDAVDRFIGSEFYKEISSGKFHDDWFEELKKNNFVDKKTKKKIPEETIRLLNIQKDMMVKQLIQFSGLYYAKSHYPLEISQRAFDHLWRTCESYELWCKETKQENLIKLNMID
;
A
#
# COMPACT_ATOMS: atom_id res chain seq x y z
N MET A 1 -0.39 11.84 27.43
CA MET A 1 -1.16 11.79 26.17
C MET A 1 -1.45 10.32 25.85
N LYS A 2 -2.72 9.93 25.66
CA LYS A 2 -3.07 8.52 25.34
C LYS A 2 -2.76 8.29 23.86
N ILE A 3 -1.86 7.36 23.55
CA ILE A 3 -1.55 6.99 22.16
C ILE A 3 -2.79 6.31 21.58
N SER A 4 -3.35 6.88 20.51
CA SER A 4 -4.47 6.26 19.80
C SER A 4 -3.99 5.01 19.06
N LYS A 5 -4.75 3.93 19.15
CA LYS A 5 -4.53 2.71 18.36
C LYS A 5 -5.34 2.70 17.06
N ASP A 6 -6.20 3.71 16.88
CA ASP A 6 -6.99 3.85 15.66
C ASP A 6 -6.06 4.16 14.49
N LYS A 7 -6.14 3.35 13.44
CA LYS A 7 -5.30 3.51 12.25
C LYS A 7 -5.76 4.71 11.43
N PRO A 8 -4.86 5.64 11.07
CA PRO A 8 -5.15 6.69 10.10
C PRO A 8 -5.64 6.13 8.76
N TYR A 9 -6.64 6.76 8.15
CA TYR A 9 -7.18 6.30 6.85
C TYR A 9 -6.11 6.25 5.74
N ILE A 10 -5.11 7.13 5.81
CA ILE A 10 -3.98 7.13 4.87
C ILE A 10 -3.14 5.84 4.92
N LEU A 11 -3.18 5.08 6.02
CA LEU A 11 -2.47 3.80 6.14
C LEU A 11 -3.35 2.61 5.71
N TYR A 12 -4.57 2.86 5.19
CA TYR A 12 -5.45 1.79 4.75
C TYR A 12 -4.84 0.99 3.59
N VAL A 13 -4.46 1.66 2.51
CA VAL A 13 -3.84 0.99 1.35
C VAL A 13 -2.47 0.42 1.71
N ALA A 14 -1.70 1.11 2.55
CA ALA A 14 -0.41 0.62 3.04
C ALA A 14 -0.54 -0.72 3.77
N GLU A 15 -1.55 -0.87 4.66
CA GLU A 15 -1.84 -2.15 5.30
C GLU A 15 -2.20 -3.24 4.29
N LEU A 16 -3.01 -2.94 3.28
CA LEU A 16 -3.42 -3.93 2.29
C LEU A 16 -2.22 -4.42 1.46
N ILE A 17 -1.36 -3.51 1.01
CA ILE A 17 -0.10 -3.83 0.34
C ILE A 17 0.76 -4.71 1.26
N TYR A 18 0.96 -4.27 2.50
CA TYR A 18 1.76 -4.99 3.50
C TYR A 18 1.26 -6.41 3.71
N LEU A 19 -0.04 -6.58 3.95
CA LEU A 19 -0.67 -7.89 4.17
C LEU A 19 -0.56 -8.80 2.93
N LYS A 20 -0.61 -8.24 1.72
CA LYS A 20 -0.40 -8.99 0.49
C LYS A 20 1.05 -9.44 0.34
N VAL A 21 2.04 -8.60 0.66
CA VAL A 21 3.45 -9.01 0.69
C VAL A 21 3.68 -10.11 1.73
N VAL A 22 3.10 -9.98 2.93
CA VAL A 22 3.12 -11.03 3.97
C VAL A 22 2.51 -12.33 3.47
N GLN A 23 1.39 -12.26 2.75
CA GLN A 23 0.73 -13.44 2.16
C GLN A 23 1.65 -14.13 1.15
N ILE A 24 2.23 -13.38 0.21
CA ILE A 24 3.17 -13.91 -0.80
C ILE A 24 4.35 -14.62 -0.13
N LYS A 25 4.92 -14.02 0.92
CA LYS A 25 6.03 -14.61 1.68
C LYS A 25 5.62 -15.89 2.41
N LYS A 26 4.41 -15.96 2.96
CA LYS A 26 3.87 -17.17 3.62
C LYS A 26 3.64 -18.31 2.63
N GLU A 27 3.13 -18.00 1.44
CA GLU A 27 2.85 -18.98 0.39
C GLU A 27 4.13 -19.50 -0.28
N ASN A 28 5.25 -18.79 -0.13
CA ASN A 28 6.53 -19.13 -0.72
C ASN A 28 7.63 -19.17 0.36
N PRO A 29 7.68 -20.21 1.20
CA PRO A 29 8.69 -20.33 2.24
C PRO A 29 10.10 -20.23 1.66
N GLY A 30 10.97 -19.44 2.29
CA GLY A 30 12.37 -19.28 1.90
C GLY A 30 12.69 -18.05 1.04
N ILE A 31 11.69 -17.31 0.56
CA ILE A 31 11.94 -16.05 -0.17
C ILE A 31 12.24 -14.88 0.79
N THR A 32 13.06 -13.94 0.33
CA THR A 32 13.38 -12.72 1.08
C THR A 32 12.22 -11.71 1.05
N ASN A 33 12.31 -10.64 1.84
CA ASN A 33 11.35 -9.53 1.73
C ASN A 33 11.44 -8.85 0.36
N ILE A 34 12.65 -8.74 -0.20
CA ILE A 34 12.90 -8.19 -1.53
C ILE A 34 12.14 -9.02 -2.58
N ASP A 35 12.30 -10.34 -2.55
CA ASP A 35 11.59 -11.24 -3.47
C ASP A 35 10.06 -11.15 -3.33
N ALA A 36 9.56 -10.98 -2.10
CA ALA A 36 8.13 -10.86 -1.85
C ALA A 36 7.54 -9.55 -2.40
N VAL A 37 8.26 -8.44 -2.29
CA VAL A 37 7.88 -7.15 -2.88
C VAL A 37 7.98 -7.19 -4.40
N ASP A 38 9.02 -7.79 -4.96
CA ASP A 38 9.17 -7.96 -6.41
C ASP A 38 8.02 -8.79 -7.00
N ARG A 39 7.68 -9.92 -6.36
CA ARG A 39 6.51 -10.73 -6.74
C ARG A 39 5.19 -9.98 -6.59
N PHE A 40 5.07 -9.09 -5.60
CA PHE A 40 3.90 -8.25 -5.45
C PHE A 40 3.69 -7.33 -6.66
N ILE A 41 4.76 -6.79 -7.24
CA ILE A 41 4.68 -5.94 -8.45
C ILE A 41 4.06 -6.69 -9.64
N GLY A 42 4.28 -8.00 -9.73
CA GLY A 42 3.66 -8.87 -10.74
C GLY A 42 2.21 -9.29 -10.45
N SER A 43 1.65 -8.91 -9.29
CA SER A 43 0.32 -9.36 -8.86
C SER A 43 -0.83 -8.56 -9.50
N GLU A 44 -2.03 -9.15 -9.54
CA GLU A 44 -3.22 -8.46 -10.02
C GLU A 44 -3.58 -7.26 -9.13
N PHE A 45 -3.40 -7.39 -7.82
CA PHE A 45 -3.69 -6.31 -6.88
C PHE A 45 -2.78 -5.10 -7.10
N TYR A 46 -1.51 -5.32 -7.48
CA TYR A 46 -0.64 -4.22 -7.88
C TYR A 46 -1.22 -3.48 -9.09
N LYS A 47 -1.71 -4.19 -10.12
CA LYS A 47 -2.33 -3.55 -11.31
C LYS A 47 -3.54 -2.70 -10.94
N GLU A 48 -4.37 -3.16 -10.01
CA GLU A 48 -5.54 -2.40 -9.54
C GLU A 48 -5.14 -1.13 -8.78
N ILE A 49 -4.09 -1.19 -7.95
CA ILE A 49 -3.57 -0.03 -7.23
C ILE A 49 -2.88 0.94 -8.19
N SER A 50 -2.00 0.44 -9.06
CA SER A 50 -1.20 1.26 -9.98
C SER A 50 -2.05 1.95 -11.05
N SER A 51 -3.15 1.34 -11.49
CA SER A 51 -4.13 1.96 -12.38
C SER A 51 -5.04 2.97 -11.67
N GLY A 52 -5.07 2.96 -10.33
CA GLY A 52 -5.99 3.76 -9.53
C GLY A 52 -7.38 3.12 -9.37
N LYS A 53 -7.69 2.04 -10.09
CA LYS A 53 -8.99 1.36 -10.06
C LYS A 53 -9.41 0.98 -8.64
N PHE A 54 -8.51 0.40 -7.86
CA PHE A 54 -8.80 0.03 -6.46
C PHE A 54 -9.30 1.23 -5.65
N HIS A 55 -8.68 2.39 -5.83
CA HIS A 55 -9.02 3.60 -5.09
C HIS A 55 -10.36 4.18 -5.56
N ASP A 56 -10.64 4.14 -6.86
CA ASP A 56 -11.93 4.57 -7.39
C ASP A 56 -13.07 3.73 -6.85
N ASP A 57 -12.93 2.41 -6.88
CA ASP A 57 -13.93 1.48 -6.32
C ASP A 57 -14.12 1.73 -4.82
N TRP A 58 -13.03 1.90 -4.07
CA TRP A 58 -13.08 2.21 -2.64
C TRP A 58 -13.77 3.55 -2.36
N PHE A 59 -13.45 4.61 -3.11
CA PHE A 59 -14.06 5.93 -2.92
C PHE A 59 -15.54 5.94 -3.31
N GLU A 60 -15.95 5.18 -4.33
CA GLU A 60 -17.35 4.99 -4.68
C GLU A 60 -18.12 4.25 -3.57
N GLU A 61 -17.51 3.25 -2.92
CA GLU A 61 -18.10 2.63 -1.74
C GLU A 61 -18.27 3.61 -0.57
N LEU A 62 -17.27 4.45 -0.31
CA LEU A 62 -17.35 5.46 0.73
C LEU A 62 -18.47 6.47 0.44
N LYS A 63 -18.57 6.94 -0.81
CA LYS A 63 -19.65 7.84 -1.25
C LYS A 63 -21.04 7.21 -1.03
N LYS A 64 -21.24 5.96 -1.44
CA LYS A 64 -22.50 5.22 -1.25
C LYS A 64 -22.90 5.11 0.21
N ASN A 65 -21.93 5.08 1.13
CA ASN A 65 -22.18 5.02 2.57
C ASN A 65 -22.09 6.40 3.25
N ASN A 66 -22.26 7.50 2.52
CA ASN A 66 -22.18 8.87 3.04
C ASN A 66 -20.89 9.17 3.82
N PHE A 67 -19.78 8.54 3.40
CA PHE A 67 -18.46 8.59 4.02
C PHE A 67 -18.46 8.15 5.49
N VAL A 68 -19.34 7.23 5.88
CA VAL A 68 -19.31 6.60 7.20
C VAL A 68 -18.41 5.39 7.15
N ASP A 69 -17.39 5.34 8.01
CA ASP A 69 -16.51 4.19 8.11
C ASP A 69 -17.26 2.99 8.73
N LYS A 70 -17.22 1.85 8.03
CA LYS A 70 -18.02 0.67 8.41
C LYS A 70 -17.59 0.08 9.76
N LYS A 71 -16.32 0.22 10.15
CA LYS A 71 -15.74 -0.35 11.38
C LYS A 71 -15.99 0.54 12.60
N THR A 72 -15.66 1.82 12.49
CA THR A 72 -15.73 2.79 13.58
C THR A 72 -17.11 3.46 13.70
N LYS A 73 -17.95 3.35 12.66
CA LYS A 73 -19.22 4.07 12.50
C LYS A 73 -19.09 5.60 12.52
N LYS A 74 -17.88 6.12 12.38
CA LYS A 74 -17.61 7.57 12.35
C LYS A 74 -17.65 8.08 10.92
N LYS A 75 -18.14 9.31 10.74
CA LYS A 75 -18.05 10.01 9.46
C LYS A 75 -16.60 10.42 9.21
N ILE A 76 -16.10 10.14 8.01
CA ILE A 76 -14.78 10.54 7.56
C ILE A 76 -14.84 12.04 7.20
N PRO A 77 -13.96 12.88 7.76
CA PRO A 77 -13.89 14.30 7.43
C PRO A 77 -13.58 14.53 5.95
N GLU A 78 -14.11 15.61 5.38
CA GLU A 78 -13.89 15.96 3.96
C GLU A 78 -12.40 16.18 3.66
N GLU A 79 -11.66 16.78 4.59
CA GLU A 79 -10.22 16.98 4.50
C GLU A 79 -9.48 15.64 4.38
N THR A 80 -9.96 14.61 5.10
CA THR A 80 -9.39 13.27 4.98
C THR A 80 -9.67 12.68 3.60
N ILE A 81 -10.87 12.84 3.06
CA ILE A 81 -11.19 12.40 1.69
C ILE A 81 -10.32 13.12 0.65
N ARG A 82 -10.08 14.42 0.82
CA ARG A 82 -9.17 15.18 -0.05
C ARG A 82 -7.74 14.66 0.03
N LEU A 83 -7.24 14.38 1.24
CA LEU A 83 -5.92 13.79 1.45
C LEU A 83 -5.81 12.41 0.79
N LEU A 84 -6.84 11.57 0.88
CA LEU A 84 -6.86 10.26 0.23
C LEU A 84 -6.80 10.37 -1.30
N ASN A 85 -7.45 11.37 -1.90
CA ASN A 85 -7.35 11.62 -3.35
C ASN A 85 -5.91 12.02 -3.75
N ILE A 86 -5.28 12.92 -2.98
CA ILE A 86 -3.87 13.30 -3.22
C ILE A 86 -2.96 12.07 -3.09
N GLN A 87 -3.20 11.23 -2.09
CA GLN A 87 -2.46 9.98 -1.89
C GLN A 87 -2.63 9.03 -3.08
N LYS A 88 -3.86 8.85 -3.59
CA LYS A 88 -4.12 8.07 -4.80
C LYS A 88 -3.27 8.57 -5.97
N ASP A 89 -3.29 9.87 -6.24
CA ASP A 89 -2.57 10.46 -7.37
C ASP A 89 -1.06 10.26 -7.25
N MET A 90 -0.51 10.39 -6.04
CA MET A 90 0.90 10.10 -5.78
C MET A 90 1.19 8.62 -6.03
N MET A 91 0.38 7.72 -5.50
CA MET A 91 0.59 6.27 -5.60
C MET A 91 0.52 5.80 -7.06
N VAL A 92 -0.49 6.24 -7.82
CA VAL A 92 -0.60 5.94 -9.25
C VAL A 92 0.66 6.37 -9.99
N LYS A 93 1.17 7.60 -9.76
CA LYS A 93 2.39 8.11 -10.39
C LYS A 93 3.64 7.30 -10.02
N GLN A 94 3.78 6.88 -8.77
CA GLN A 94 4.93 6.10 -8.30
C GLN A 94 4.91 4.66 -8.81
N LEU A 95 3.72 4.11 -9.06
CA LEU A 95 3.51 2.72 -9.47
C LEU A 95 3.19 2.57 -10.97
N ILE A 96 3.39 3.61 -11.79
CA ILE A 96 3.13 3.55 -13.24
C ILE A 96 3.80 2.30 -13.84
N GLN A 97 2.98 1.43 -14.46
CA GLN A 97 3.45 0.36 -15.32
C GLN A 97 3.45 0.83 -16.76
N PHE A 98 4.53 0.57 -17.50
CA PHE A 98 4.50 0.62 -18.96
C PHE A 98 4.31 -0.81 -19.48
N SER A 99 3.28 -1.02 -20.30
CA SER A 99 3.02 -2.30 -20.95
C SER A 99 4.20 -2.68 -21.86
N GLY A 100 4.75 -3.88 -21.66
CA GLY A 100 5.68 -4.52 -22.60
C GLY A 100 7.20 -4.33 -22.36
N LEU A 101 7.63 -3.64 -21.30
CA LEU A 101 9.05 -3.29 -21.11
C LEU A 101 9.78 -4.02 -19.97
N TYR A 102 9.10 -4.83 -19.15
CA TYR A 102 9.74 -5.60 -18.06
C TYR A 102 10.90 -6.51 -18.53
N TYR A 103 11.05 -6.74 -19.85
CA TYR A 103 12.10 -7.56 -20.44
C TYR A 103 12.96 -6.86 -21.50
N ALA A 104 12.77 -5.56 -21.76
CA ALA A 104 13.58 -4.85 -22.74
C ALA A 104 14.90 -4.37 -22.11
N LYS A 105 16.03 -4.78 -22.69
CA LYS A 105 17.42 -4.41 -22.31
C LYS A 105 17.73 -2.91 -22.49
N SER A 106 16.93 -2.01 -21.92
CA SER A 106 17.24 -0.59 -21.80
C SER A 106 17.33 -0.20 -20.32
N HIS A 107 18.05 0.87 -19.99
CA HIS A 107 18.21 1.33 -18.59
C HIS A 107 16.89 1.84 -17.98
N TYR A 108 15.97 2.33 -18.82
CA TYR A 108 14.76 3.03 -18.41
C TYR A 108 13.69 2.13 -17.72
N PRO A 109 13.41 0.88 -18.17
CA PRO A 109 12.50 -0.05 -17.48
C PRO A 109 13.00 -0.51 -16.10
N LEU A 110 14.33 -0.58 -15.90
CA LEU A 110 14.93 -0.93 -14.61
C LEU A 110 14.72 0.19 -13.58
N GLU A 111 14.91 1.44 -13.96
CA GLU A 111 14.70 2.60 -13.08
C GLU A 111 13.23 2.76 -12.63
N ILE A 112 12.27 2.48 -13.52
CA ILE A 112 10.84 2.52 -13.19
C ILE A 112 10.46 1.38 -12.24
N SER A 113 10.97 0.18 -12.50
CA SER A 113 10.75 -0.98 -11.62
C SER A 113 11.35 -0.72 -10.23
N GLN A 114 12.53 -0.11 -10.17
CA GLN A 114 13.16 0.28 -8.91
C GLN A 114 12.35 1.34 -8.15
N ARG A 115 11.83 2.36 -8.84
CA ARG A 115 10.98 3.38 -8.21
C ARG A 115 9.72 2.78 -7.58
N ALA A 116 9.04 1.89 -8.30
CA ALA A 116 7.88 1.20 -7.78
C ALA A 116 8.25 0.33 -6.57
N PHE A 117 9.34 -0.43 -6.68
CA PHE A 117 9.88 -1.24 -5.58
C PHE A 117 10.16 -0.38 -4.34
N ASP A 118 10.92 0.70 -4.50
CA ASP A 118 11.29 1.64 -3.45
C ASP A 118 10.06 2.27 -2.78
N HIS A 119 9.03 2.61 -3.57
CA HIS A 119 7.79 3.17 -3.02
C HIS A 119 7.00 2.13 -2.21
N LEU A 120 6.92 0.89 -2.69
CA LEU A 120 6.27 -0.20 -1.98
C LEU A 120 7.00 -0.57 -0.70
N TRP A 121 8.34 -0.58 -0.75
CA TRP A 121 9.19 -0.82 0.41
C TRP A 121 8.91 0.21 1.50
N ARG A 122 8.99 1.51 1.16
CA ARG A 122 8.68 2.62 2.08
C ARG A 122 7.24 2.58 2.60
N THR A 123 6.31 2.10 1.78
CA THR A 123 4.91 1.93 2.19
C THR A 123 4.77 0.85 3.26
N CYS A 124 5.50 -0.26 3.13
CA CYS A 124 5.55 -1.32 4.14
C CYS A 124 6.24 -0.84 5.43
N GLU A 125 7.36 -0.14 5.32
CA GLU A 125 8.05 0.49 6.46
C GLU A 125 7.13 1.46 7.19
N SER A 126 6.38 2.31 6.47
CA SER A 126 5.45 3.28 7.06
C SER A 126 4.35 2.59 7.89
N TYR A 127 3.87 1.43 7.44
CA TYR A 127 2.90 0.65 8.19
C TYR A 127 3.50 0.03 9.46
N GLU A 128 4.70 -0.57 9.37
CA GLU A 128 5.38 -1.14 10.53
C GLU A 128 5.80 -0.07 11.54
N LEU A 129 6.25 1.09 11.06
CA LEU A 129 6.59 2.24 11.90
C LEU A 129 5.37 2.69 12.71
N TRP A 130 4.20 2.84 12.06
CA TRP A 130 2.95 3.14 12.77
C TRP A 130 2.60 2.05 13.80
N CYS A 131 2.80 0.77 13.48
CA CYS A 131 2.58 -0.33 14.43
C CYS A 131 3.49 -0.17 15.66
N LYS A 132 4.78 0.15 15.45
CA LYS A 132 5.75 0.36 16.53
C LYS A 132 5.40 1.58 17.38
N GLU A 133 5.13 2.73 16.77
CA GLU A 133 4.77 3.98 17.45
C GLU A 133 3.48 3.84 18.28
N THR A 134 2.52 3.04 17.79
CA THR A 134 1.26 2.76 18.50
C THR A 134 1.33 1.59 19.48
N LYS A 135 2.52 0.98 19.68
CA LYS A 135 2.76 -0.19 20.54
C LYS A 135 1.91 -1.40 20.16
N GLN A 136 1.78 -1.65 18.86
CA GLN A 136 1.07 -2.76 18.22
C GLN A 136 2.04 -3.66 17.44
N GLU A 137 3.21 -3.91 18.01
CA GLU A 137 4.30 -4.70 17.39
C GLU A 137 3.87 -6.12 17.00
N ASN A 138 2.81 -6.66 17.62
CA ASN A 138 2.22 -7.94 17.25
C ASN A 138 1.66 -7.97 15.81
N LEU A 139 1.43 -6.80 15.19
CA LEU A 139 1.00 -6.67 13.80
C LEU A 139 2.17 -6.73 12.80
N ILE A 140 3.41 -6.54 13.27
CA ILE A 140 4.62 -6.61 12.46
C ILE A 140 4.94 -8.08 12.12
N LYS A 141 5.31 -8.31 10.86
CA LYS A 141 5.52 -9.63 10.22
C LYS A 141 6.70 -9.66 9.25
N LEU A 142 7.09 -8.55 8.65
CA LEU A 142 8.18 -8.49 7.67
C LEU A 142 9.49 -7.99 8.30
N ASN A 143 9.43 -7.15 9.33
CA ASN A 143 10.59 -6.52 9.99
C ASN A 143 11.46 -5.78 8.97
N MET A 144 10.85 -4.80 8.29
CA MET A 144 11.46 -3.97 7.25
C MET A 144 12.00 -2.64 7.78
N ILE A 145 11.65 -2.26 9.01
CA ILE A 145 12.10 -1.03 9.67
C ILE A 145 13.46 -1.16 10.40
N ASP A 146 14.15 -2.29 10.24
CA ASP A 146 15.40 -2.64 10.90
C ASP A 146 16.64 -2.41 10.01
#